data_AF-B7X4A8-F1
#
_entry.id   AF-B7X4A8-F1
#
_cell.length_a   1.000
_cell.length_b   1.000
_cell.length_c   1.000
_cell.angle_alpha   90.00
_cell.angle_beta   90.00
_cell.angle_gamma   90.00
#
_symmetry.space_group_name_H-M   'P 1'
#
loop_
_entity.id
_entity.type
_entity.pdbx_description
1 polymer ?
#
loop_
_entity_poly.entity_id
_entity_poly.type
_entity_poly.pdbx_seq_one_letter_code
_entity_poly.pdbx_strand_id
1 'polypeptide(L)'
;MPSAQTAIDYQAFLHEHLDQPHSIMRYELAHETLWVKRANKGNPALNYWLLSTLARLFSAAVLQPVPNPGGTESLQTEVRRLRSFKAKGLRVPQVLATTDQAFVMRHLGRPGEEAPSLSNAIEEAIARGAQPTLELWLKGLEAIQQAHACGEVLSQAVARNMVVCADGVIGFIDFEDDPAAHLPRAVCMARDALNYAQSTALFLQQAGALEPARKAWQQFVQQLPAEARQVLERTVNKLSWVRFLPRSKRLGRDTLRVLAAHDLLTATSLSA
;
A
#
# COMPACT_ATOMS: atom_id res chain seq x y z
N MET A 1 -8.50 17.90 41.47
CA MET A 1 -8.42 18.73 40.25
C MET A 1 -7.52 17.98 39.27
N PRO A 2 -8.05 17.35 38.22
CA PRO A 2 -7.19 16.80 37.18
C PRO A 2 -6.45 17.98 36.53
N SER A 3 -5.13 17.91 36.53
CA SER A 3 -4.25 18.88 35.88
C SER A 3 -4.74 19.11 34.45
N ALA A 4 -5.03 20.38 34.13
CA ALA A 4 -5.29 20.81 32.76
C ALA A 4 -4.12 20.34 31.90
N GLN A 5 -4.35 19.29 31.11
CA GLN A 5 -3.39 18.78 30.16
C GLN A 5 -3.07 19.93 29.21
N THR A 6 -1.85 20.45 29.27
CA THR A 6 -1.35 21.41 28.29
C THR A 6 -1.50 20.74 26.93
N ALA A 7 -2.38 21.28 26.09
CA ALA A 7 -2.51 20.82 24.72
C ALA A 7 -1.13 20.95 24.06
N ILE A 8 -0.63 19.86 23.47
CA ILE A 8 0.67 19.87 22.81
C ILE A 8 0.60 20.87 21.65
N ASP A 9 1.52 21.83 21.64
CA ASP A 9 1.76 22.65 20.47
C ASP A 9 2.56 21.82 19.46
N TYR A 10 1.83 21.20 18.51
CA TYR A 10 2.44 20.35 17.49
C TYR A 10 3.36 21.12 16.54
N GLN A 11 3.19 22.44 16.40
CA GLN A 11 4.07 23.26 15.59
C GLN A 11 5.40 23.45 16.29
N ALA A 12 5.38 23.83 17.57
CA ALA A 12 6.59 23.91 18.39
C ALA A 12 7.31 22.56 18.47
N PHE A 13 6.56 21.48 18.71
CA PHE A 13 7.09 20.11 18.72
C PHE A 13 7.79 19.77 17.39
N LEU A 14 7.19 20.09 16.25
CA LEU A 14 7.79 19.84 14.95
C LEU A 14 9.10 20.62 14.77
N HIS A 15 9.15 21.88 15.20
CA HIS A 15 10.36 22.71 15.12
C HIS A 15 11.52 22.16 15.97
N GLU A 16 11.24 21.68 17.17
CA GLU A 16 12.24 21.08 18.07
C GLU A 16 12.87 19.81 17.49
N HIS A 17 12.16 19.11 16.60
CA HIS A 17 12.59 17.81 16.05
C HIS A 17 13.07 17.87 14.59
N LEU A 18 13.30 19.08 14.05
CA LEU A 18 13.81 19.22 12.69
C LEU A 18 15.23 18.65 12.52
N ASP A 19 16.04 18.64 13.59
CA ASP A 19 17.42 18.14 13.56
C ASP A 19 17.54 16.64 13.89
N GLN A 20 16.43 15.91 13.89
CA GLN A 20 16.42 14.47 14.13
C GLN A 20 17.36 13.70 13.17
N PRO A 21 17.97 12.58 13.60
CA PRO A 21 19.03 11.91 12.86
C PRO A 21 18.56 11.16 11.60
N HIS A 22 17.28 10.80 11.53
CA HIS A 22 16.71 10.02 10.43
C HIS A 22 15.55 10.78 9.78
N SER A 23 15.27 10.50 8.50
CA SER A 23 14.17 11.17 7.80
C SER A 23 12.79 10.83 8.36
N ILE A 24 12.65 9.76 9.12
CA ILE A 24 11.43 9.43 9.86
C ILE A 24 11.80 8.94 11.27
N MET A 25 11.15 9.49 12.29
CA MET A 25 11.38 9.13 13.69
C MET A 25 10.05 9.00 14.43
N ARG A 26 10.01 8.06 15.37
CA ARG A 26 8.87 7.80 16.27
C ARG A 26 9.13 8.45 17.63
N TYR A 27 8.12 9.12 18.15
CA TYR A 27 8.15 9.77 19.47
C TYR A 27 6.99 9.26 20.30
N GLU A 28 7.30 8.66 21.46
CA GLU A 28 6.31 8.21 22.43
C GLU A 28 6.03 9.32 23.43
N LEU A 29 4.78 9.80 23.47
CA LEU A 29 4.29 10.74 24.47
C LEU A 29 3.33 10.02 25.42
N ALA A 30 3.00 10.65 26.55
CA ALA A 30 2.17 10.04 27.59
C ALA A 30 0.81 9.52 27.11
N HIS A 31 0.22 10.15 26.08
CA HIS A 31 -1.14 9.86 25.60
C HIS A 31 -1.24 9.65 24.09
N GLU A 32 -0.14 9.79 23.36
CA GLU A 32 -0.11 9.54 21.92
C GLU A 32 1.29 9.19 21.44
N THR A 33 1.36 8.51 20.31
CA THR A 33 2.61 8.30 19.60
C THR A 33 2.59 9.19 18.36
N LEU A 34 3.67 9.93 18.14
CA LEU A 34 3.86 10.78 16.98
C LEU A 34 4.94 10.24 16.05
N TRP A 35 4.82 10.57 14.77
CA TRP A 35 5.84 10.37 13.76
C TRP A 35 6.19 11.71 13.14
N VAL A 36 7.48 12.03 13.10
CA VAL A 36 8.00 13.19 12.36
C VAL A 36 8.69 12.68 11.11
N LYS A 37 8.17 13.06 9.94
CA LYS A 37 8.74 12.73 8.63
C LYS A 37 9.31 14.00 8.00
N ARG A 38 10.58 13.95 7.62
CA ARG A 38 11.34 15.00 6.93
C ARG A 38 11.46 14.67 5.45
N ALA A 39 11.60 15.71 4.63
CA ALA A 39 11.89 15.60 3.22
C ALA A 39 13.15 14.76 3.02
N ASN A 40 13.02 13.65 2.28
CA ASN A 40 14.14 12.78 1.96
C ASN A 40 14.56 12.98 0.50
N LYS A 41 15.80 12.61 0.16
CA LYS A 41 16.21 12.55 -1.25
C LYS A 41 15.36 11.50 -1.95
N GLY A 42 14.75 11.88 -3.08
CA GLY A 42 13.92 10.97 -3.88
C GLY A 42 14.73 9.80 -4.46
N ASN A 43 14.04 8.82 -5.02
CA ASN A 43 14.68 7.70 -5.70
C ASN A 43 15.47 8.18 -6.93
N PRO A 44 16.65 7.59 -7.22
CA PRO A 44 17.45 8.01 -8.37
C PRO A 44 16.69 7.78 -9.69
N ALA A 45 16.73 8.78 -10.58
CA ALA A 45 16.05 8.80 -11.88
C ALA A 45 16.32 7.57 -12.78
N LEU A 46 17.42 6.85 -12.51
CA LEU A 46 17.79 5.62 -13.22
C LEU A 46 16.77 4.48 -13.05
N ASN A 47 16.17 4.34 -11.86
CA ASN A 47 15.16 3.31 -11.58
C ASN A 47 13.86 3.57 -12.37
N TYR A 48 13.50 4.85 -12.54
CA TYR A 48 12.39 5.30 -13.38
C TYR A 48 12.62 5.01 -14.86
N TRP A 49 13.84 5.19 -15.36
CA TRP A 49 14.13 4.94 -16.77
C TRP A 49 13.98 3.45 -17.15
N LEU A 50 14.49 2.52 -16.33
CA LEU A 50 14.35 1.08 -16.55
C LEU A 50 12.90 0.61 -16.52
N LEU A 51 12.13 1.03 -15.50
CA LEU A 51 10.71 0.70 -15.38
C LEU A 51 9.88 1.32 -16.52
N SER A 52 10.16 2.56 -16.93
CA SER A 52 9.45 3.21 -18.05
C SER A 52 9.77 2.55 -19.41
N THR A 53 10.96 1.98 -19.55
CA THR A 53 11.39 1.26 -20.76
C THR A 53 10.69 -0.08 -20.84
N LEU A 54 10.64 -0.83 -19.73
CA LEU A 54 9.86 -2.08 -19.64
C LEU A 54 8.35 -1.82 -19.83
N ALA A 55 7.81 -0.76 -19.24
CA ALA A 55 6.39 -0.38 -19.40
C ALA A 55 6.03 -0.06 -20.86
N ARG A 56 6.93 0.61 -21.59
CA ARG A 56 6.79 0.87 -23.03
C ARG A 56 6.92 -0.42 -23.85
N LEU A 57 7.90 -1.26 -23.55
CA LEU A 57 8.13 -2.53 -24.25
C LEU A 57 6.94 -3.48 -24.13
N PHE A 58 6.29 -3.53 -22.97
CA PHE A 58 5.10 -4.37 -22.74
C PHE A 58 3.77 -3.65 -23.03
N SER A 59 3.79 -2.37 -23.46
CA SER A 59 2.59 -1.53 -23.61
C SER A 59 1.65 -1.64 -22.39
N ALA A 60 2.24 -1.61 -21.20
CA ALA A 60 1.56 -1.81 -19.93
C ALA A 60 1.66 -0.50 -19.15
N ALA A 61 0.68 0.40 -19.34
CA ALA A 61 0.60 1.68 -18.62
C ALA A 61 0.62 1.51 -17.09
N VAL A 62 0.15 0.36 -16.62
CA VAL A 62 0.24 -0.09 -15.22
C VAL A 62 1.67 -0.14 -14.69
N LEU A 63 2.66 -0.45 -15.54
CA LEU A 63 4.06 -0.54 -15.14
C LEU A 63 4.80 0.79 -15.26
N GLN A 64 4.16 1.85 -15.78
CA GLN A 64 4.82 3.15 -15.89
C GLN A 64 5.18 3.65 -14.49
N PRO A 65 6.43 4.00 -14.21
CA PRO A 65 6.78 4.46 -12.88
C PRO A 65 6.18 5.86 -12.68
N VAL A 66 5.54 6.10 -11.53
CA VAL A 66 4.92 7.39 -11.19
C VAL A 66 6.02 8.28 -10.62
N PRO A 67 6.30 9.46 -11.20
CA PRO A 67 7.40 10.31 -10.75
C PRO A 67 7.33 10.58 -9.25
N ASN A 68 8.44 10.35 -8.54
CA ASN A 68 8.66 10.78 -7.17
C ASN A 68 9.78 11.82 -7.20
N PRO A 69 9.45 13.12 -7.25
CA PRO A 69 10.45 14.19 -7.34
C PRO A 69 11.40 14.20 -6.13
N GLY A 70 10.99 13.57 -5.03
CA GLY A 70 11.69 13.63 -3.75
C GLY A 70 11.55 15.00 -3.10
N GLY A 71 12.28 15.16 -2.00
CA GLY A 71 12.39 16.45 -1.33
C GLY A 71 11.05 16.96 -0.79
N THR A 72 10.88 18.28 -0.87
CA THR A 72 9.72 19.00 -0.32
C THR A 72 8.43 18.72 -1.10
N GLU A 73 8.52 18.46 -2.41
CA GLU A 73 7.35 18.21 -3.25
C GLU A 73 6.68 16.87 -2.93
N SER A 74 7.45 15.80 -2.73
CA SER A 74 6.91 14.51 -2.29
C SER A 74 6.30 14.59 -0.89
N LEU A 75 6.92 15.37 0.01
CA LEU A 75 6.39 15.60 1.35
C LEU A 75 5.04 16.34 1.32
N GLN A 76 4.94 17.39 0.50
CA GLN A 76 3.67 18.10 0.31
C GLN A 76 2.61 17.22 -0.35
N THR A 77 3.01 16.36 -1.29
CA THR A 77 2.12 15.37 -1.91
C THR A 77 1.57 14.40 -0.87
N GLU A 78 2.41 13.84 -0.01
CA GLU A 78 2.00 12.95 1.06
C GLU A 78 1.03 13.63 2.03
N VAL A 79 1.31 14.87 2.46
CA VAL A 79 0.42 15.64 3.32
C VAL A 79 -0.95 15.87 2.66
N ARG A 80 -0.99 16.27 1.37
CA ARG A 80 -2.25 16.47 0.65
C ARG A 80 -3.04 15.17 0.55
N ARG A 81 -2.37 14.06 0.24
CA ARG A 81 -2.96 12.71 0.12
C ARG A 81 -3.53 12.23 1.45
N LEU A 82 -2.78 12.35 2.55
CA LEU A 82 -3.25 12.02 3.90
C LEU A 82 -4.50 12.84 4.27
N ARG A 83 -4.51 14.14 4.00
CA ARG A 83 -5.67 15.01 4.25
C ARG A 83 -6.88 14.60 3.39
N SER A 84 -6.69 14.32 2.11
CA SER A 84 -7.76 13.88 1.19
C SER A 84 -8.38 12.56 1.65
N PHE A 85 -7.55 11.57 1.99
CA PHE A 85 -7.99 10.27 2.50
C PHE A 85 -8.79 10.43 3.79
N LYS A 86 -8.27 11.22 4.74
CA LYS A 86 -8.95 11.50 6.01
C LYS A 86 -10.30 12.17 5.80
N ALA A 87 -10.38 13.16 4.90
CA ALA A 87 -11.63 13.86 4.58
C ALA A 87 -12.69 12.94 3.97
N LYS A 88 -12.27 11.88 3.26
CA LYS A 88 -13.14 10.84 2.69
C LYS A 88 -13.44 9.69 3.66
N GLY A 89 -13.06 9.83 4.94
CA GLY A 89 -13.33 8.84 5.98
C GLY A 89 -12.41 7.62 5.95
N LEU A 90 -11.37 7.61 5.11
CA LEU A 90 -10.38 6.53 5.09
C LEU A 90 -9.44 6.66 6.29
N ARG A 91 -9.03 5.52 6.86
CA ARG A 91 -8.11 5.49 8.00
C ARG A 91 -6.70 5.78 7.52
N VAL A 92 -6.12 6.86 8.02
CA VAL A 92 -4.74 7.30 7.75
C VAL A 92 -4.18 8.03 8.97
N PRO A 93 -2.85 8.15 9.12
CA PRO A 93 -2.23 9.02 10.10
C PRO A 93 -2.80 10.44 10.01
N GLN A 94 -3.19 11.01 11.13
CA GLN A 94 -3.65 12.40 11.17
C GLN A 94 -2.42 13.31 11.08
N VAL A 95 -2.35 14.17 10.06
CA VAL A 95 -1.35 15.25 10.00
C VAL A 95 -1.71 16.30 11.06
N LEU A 96 -0.77 16.60 11.96
CA LEU A 96 -0.97 17.49 13.10
C LEU A 96 -0.34 18.87 12.87
N ALA A 97 0.87 18.92 12.31
CA ALA A 97 1.54 20.15 11.91
C ALA A 97 2.49 19.91 10.72
N THR A 98 2.85 20.98 10.02
CA THR A 98 3.64 20.93 8.78
C THR A 98 4.60 22.11 8.70
N THR A 99 5.77 21.90 8.09
CA THR A 99 6.68 22.93 7.58
C THR A 99 6.99 22.61 6.11
N ASP A 100 7.83 23.43 5.47
CA ASP A 100 8.25 23.17 4.09
C ASP A 100 9.08 21.90 3.94
N GLN A 101 9.74 21.45 5.02
CA GLN A 101 10.70 20.34 4.98
C GLN A 101 10.31 19.16 5.88
N ALA A 102 9.24 19.25 6.65
CA ALA A 102 8.82 18.21 7.57
C ALA A 102 7.32 18.27 7.87
N PHE A 103 6.76 17.17 8.36
CA PHE A 103 5.46 17.19 9.01
C PHE A 103 5.44 16.20 10.16
N VAL A 104 4.55 16.45 11.12
CA VAL A 104 4.26 15.53 12.22
C VAL A 104 2.86 14.96 12.03
N MET A 105 2.75 13.65 12.26
CA MET A 105 1.49 12.91 12.18
C MET A 105 1.31 11.99 13.38
N ARG A 106 0.05 11.74 13.74
CA ARG A 106 -0.30 10.78 14.79
C ARG A 106 -0.13 9.35 14.27
N HIS A 107 0.49 8.49 15.07
CA HIS A 107 0.55 7.06 14.80
C HIS A 107 -0.86 6.45 14.72
N LEU A 108 -1.02 5.42 13.89
CA LEU A 108 -2.30 4.73 13.74
C LEU A 108 -2.63 3.81 14.92
N GLY A 109 -1.61 3.28 15.61
CA GLY A 109 -1.79 2.53 16.84
C GLY A 109 -2.02 3.44 18.04
N ARG A 110 -2.75 2.95 19.04
CA ARG A 110 -2.81 3.60 20.35
C ARG A 110 -1.48 3.39 21.09
N PRO A 111 -1.10 4.28 22.01
CA PRO A 111 0.10 4.07 22.83
C PRO A 111 0.06 2.72 23.54
N GLY A 112 1.13 1.93 23.39
CA GLY A 112 1.23 0.60 23.99
C GLY A 112 0.43 -0.51 23.29
N GLU A 113 -0.33 -0.21 22.24
CA GLU A 113 -1.01 -1.23 21.40
C GLU A 113 -0.23 -1.46 20.10
N GLU A 114 -0.17 -2.72 19.66
CA GLU A 114 0.44 -3.05 18.37
C GLU A 114 -0.44 -2.57 17.20
N ALA A 115 0.20 -2.00 16.20
CA ALA A 115 -0.41 -1.66 14.92
C ALA A 115 0.48 -2.21 13.79
N PRO A 116 0.52 -3.54 13.60
CA PRO A 116 1.40 -4.17 12.64
C PRO A 116 1.00 -3.79 11.22
N SER A 117 1.96 -3.83 10.31
CA SER A 117 1.63 -3.80 8.88
C SER A 117 0.79 -5.02 8.53
N LEU A 118 -0.10 -4.91 7.53
CA LEU A 118 -0.91 -6.02 7.07
C LEU A 118 -0.03 -7.18 6.56
N SER A 119 1.13 -6.86 5.97
CA SER A 119 2.12 -7.87 5.59
C SER A 119 2.60 -8.69 6.79
N ASN A 120 2.98 -8.04 7.90
CA ASN A 120 3.46 -8.74 9.10
C ASN A 120 2.32 -9.56 9.73
N ALA A 121 1.13 -8.98 9.85
CA ALA A 121 -0.03 -9.67 10.40
C ALA A 121 -0.41 -10.93 9.58
N ILE A 122 -0.34 -10.83 8.25
CA ILE A 122 -0.57 -11.99 7.36
C ILE A 122 0.54 -13.03 7.56
N GLU A 123 1.82 -12.63 7.59
CA GLU A 123 2.94 -13.56 7.75
C GLU A 123 2.86 -14.33 9.07
N GLU A 124 2.50 -13.67 10.16
CA GLU A 124 2.23 -14.31 11.46
C GLU A 124 1.00 -15.24 11.43
N ALA A 125 -0.02 -14.90 10.64
CA ALA A 125 -1.22 -15.73 10.49
C ALA A 125 -0.97 -17.03 9.72
N ILE A 126 0.09 -17.12 8.91
CA ILE A 126 0.43 -18.34 8.15
C ILE A 126 0.55 -19.55 9.08
N ALA A 127 1.21 -19.38 10.22
CA ALA A 127 1.39 -20.46 11.21
C ALA A 127 0.06 -20.95 11.82
N ARG A 128 -0.99 -20.13 11.77
CA ARG A 128 -2.34 -20.44 12.24
C ARG A 128 -3.24 -21.04 11.14
N GLY A 129 -2.75 -21.09 9.90
CA GLY A 129 -3.38 -21.77 8.77
C GLY A 129 -4.08 -20.84 7.76
N ALA A 130 -4.76 -21.48 6.80
CA ALA A 130 -5.36 -20.83 5.64
C ALA A 130 -6.42 -19.78 6.01
N GLN A 131 -7.29 -20.09 6.97
CA GLN A 131 -8.46 -19.28 7.29
C GLN A 131 -8.08 -17.90 7.91
N PRO A 132 -7.30 -17.81 9.00
CA PRO A 132 -6.85 -16.51 9.53
C PRO A 132 -6.04 -15.68 8.53
N THR A 133 -5.23 -16.35 7.69
CA THR A 133 -4.47 -15.68 6.63
C THR A 133 -5.40 -15.06 5.58
N LEU A 134 -6.42 -15.82 5.15
CA LEU A 134 -7.42 -15.36 4.20
C LEU A 134 -8.23 -14.19 4.77
N GLU A 135 -8.65 -14.24 6.03
CA GLU A 135 -9.43 -13.16 6.67
C GLU A 135 -8.68 -11.83 6.68
N LEU A 136 -7.39 -11.84 7.02
CA LEU A 136 -6.56 -10.63 6.96
C LEU A 136 -6.37 -10.14 5.52
N TRP A 137 -6.17 -11.06 4.58
CA TRP A 137 -6.06 -10.71 3.17
C TRP A 137 -7.35 -10.08 2.61
N LEU A 138 -8.53 -10.59 3.01
CA LEU A 138 -9.82 -10.02 2.62
C LEU A 138 -9.98 -8.59 3.13
N LYS A 139 -9.56 -8.29 4.37
CA LYS A 139 -9.59 -6.93 4.91
C LYS A 139 -8.79 -5.93 4.07
N GLY A 140 -7.63 -6.35 3.53
CA GLY A 140 -6.85 -5.50 2.63
C GLY A 140 -7.57 -5.24 1.31
N LEU A 141 -8.19 -6.27 0.73
CA LEU A 141 -8.95 -6.15 -0.51
C LEU A 141 -10.18 -5.26 -0.36
N GLU A 142 -10.93 -5.42 0.74
CA GLU A 142 -12.07 -4.57 1.11
C GLU A 142 -11.64 -3.11 1.30
N ALA A 143 -10.50 -2.87 1.95
CA ALA A 143 -9.99 -1.52 2.15
C ALA A 143 -9.64 -0.82 0.82
N ILE A 144 -9.05 -1.56 -0.14
CA ILE A 144 -8.79 -1.04 -1.50
C ILE A 144 -10.12 -0.68 -2.18
N GLN A 145 -11.11 -1.57 -2.11
CA GLN A 145 -12.43 -1.32 -2.68
C GLN A 145 -13.09 -0.08 -2.06
N GLN A 146 -12.98 0.10 -0.74
CA GLN A 146 -13.50 1.29 -0.05
C GLN A 146 -12.83 2.58 -0.53
N ALA A 147 -11.49 2.57 -0.67
CA ALA A 147 -10.75 3.71 -1.21
C ALA A 147 -11.24 4.07 -2.62
N HIS A 148 -11.36 3.05 -3.48
CA HIS A 148 -11.86 3.15 -4.85
C HIS A 148 -13.28 3.71 -4.92
N ALA A 149 -14.18 3.26 -4.04
CA ALA A 149 -15.57 3.72 -3.95
C ALA A 149 -15.67 5.20 -3.56
N CYS A 150 -14.79 5.70 -2.68
CA CYS A 150 -14.70 7.11 -2.31
C CYS A 150 -13.93 7.97 -3.35
N GLY A 151 -13.62 7.42 -4.52
CA GLY A 151 -12.93 8.13 -5.59
C GLY A 151 -11.43 8.34 -5.34
N GLU A 152 -10.85 7.67 -4.34
CA GLU A 152 -9.40 7.60 -4.17
C GLU A 152 -8.82 6.40 -4.93
N VAL A 153 -7.57 6.54 -5.31
CA VAL A 153 -6.73 5.44 -5.77
C VAL A 153 -5.49 5.43 -4.90
N LEU A 154 -4.95 4.25 -4.64
CA LEU A 154 -3.69 4.10 -3.95
C LEU A 154 -2.57 4.23 -5.00
N SER A 155 -1.34 4.47 -4.56
CA SER A 155 -0.17 4.43 -5.46
C SER A 155 0.56 3.11 -5.26
N GLN A 156 0.87 2.84 -3.99
CA GLN A 156 1.56 1.65 -3.53
C GLN A 156 0.61 0.83 -2.65
N ALA A 157 -0.42 0.22 -3.25
CA ALA A 157 -1.35 -0.69 -2.56
C ALA A 157 -0.70 -2.03 -2.14
N VAL A 158 0.48 -1.99 -1.56
CA VAL A 158 1.20 -3.15 -1.03
C VAL A 158 0.85 -3.34 0.44
N ALA A 159 0.78 -4.60 0.90
CA ALA A 159 0.36 -4.90 2.27
C ALA A 159 1.27 -4.31 3.36
N ARG A 160 2.53 -3.98 3.06
CA ARG A 160 3.43 -3.29 4.00
C ARG A 160 3.03 -1.83 4.27
N ASN A 161 2.32 -1.18 3.35
CA ASN A 161 1.84 0.20 3.45
C ASN A 161 0.37 0.25 3.94
N MET A 162 -0.13 -0.89 4.42
CA MET A 162 -1.41 -1.05 5.09
C MET A 162 -1.14 -1.44 6.53
N VAL A 163 -1.90 -0.90 7.47
CA VAL A 163 -1.75 -1.13 8.92
C VAL A 163 -3.05 -1.71 9.46
N VAL A 164 -2.95 -2.79 10.23
CA VAL A 164 -4.10 -3.35 10.94
C VAL A 164 -4.29 -2.53 12.21
N CYS A 165 -5.32 -1.68 12.27
CA CYS A 165 -5.64 -0.94 13.49
C CYS A 165 -6.31 -1.86 14.52
N ALA A 166 -6.30 -1.44 15.80
CA ALA A 166 -6.87 -2.20 16.91
C ALA A 166 -8.37 -2.52 16.77
N ASP A 167 -9.11 -1.67 16.06
CA ASP A 167 -10.53 -1.87 15.71
C ASP A 167 -10.73 -2.77 14.47
N GLY A 168 -9.64 -3.34 13.94
CA GLY A 168 -9.64 -4.21 12.77
C GLY A 168 -9.73 -3.48 11.43
N VAL A 169 -9.89 -2.16 11.43
CA VAL A 169 -9.91 -1.33 10.21
C VAL A 169 -8.51 -1.23 9.64
N ILE A 170 -8.39 -1.29 8.31
CA ILE A 170 -7.11 -1.08 7.64
C ILE A 170 -6.84 0.41 7.49
N GLY A 171 -5.70 0.86 8.03
CA GLY A 171 -5.15 2.18 7.78
C GLY A 171 -4.15 2.17 6.63
N PHE A 172 -4.10 3.25 5.87
CA PHE A 172 -3.10 3.46 4.81
C PHE A 172 -2.01 4.41 5.27
N ILE A 173 -0.76 4.10 4.91
CA ILE A 173 0.40 4.93 5.18
C ILE A 173 1.23 5.11 3.91
N ASP A 174 2.19 6.03 3.96
CA ASP A 174 3.26 6.15 2.97
C ASP A 174 2.78 6.49 1.55
N PHE A 175 2.28 7.72 1.39
CA PHE A 175 1.74 8.26 0.13
C PHE A 175 2.78 9.11 -0.63
N GLU A 176 3.91 8.51 -1.00
CA GLU A 176 5.03 9.28 -1.59
C GLU A 176 4.78 9.78 -3.02
N ASP A 177 3.81 9.19 -3.73
CA ASP A 177 3.51 9.50 -5.13
C ASP A 177 2.03 9.85 -5.32
N ASP A 178 1.74 10.65 -6.36
CA ASP A 178 0.37 10.93 -6.82
C ASP A 178 0.11 10.31 -8.21
N PRO A 179 -0.42 9.08 -8.26
CA PRO A 179 -0.66 8.38 -9.52
C PRO A 179 -1.81 9.02 -10.29
N ALA A 180 -2.79 9.62 -9.61
CA ALA A 180 -3.96 10.23 -10.24
C ALA A 180 -3.59 11.52 -10.99
N ALA A 181 -2.50 12.18 -10.61
CA ALA A 181 -1.95 13.33 -11.34
C ALA A 181 -1.33 12.96 -12.70
N HIS A 182 -0.98 11.68 -12.91
CA HIS A 182 -0.17 11.25 -14.07
C HIS A 182 -0.83 10.16 -14.92
N LEU A 183 -1.79 9.41 -14.36
CA LEU A 183 -2.38 8.23 -14.98
C LEU A 183 -3.90 8.30 -14.92
N PRO A 184 -4.60 7.74 -15.93
CA PRO A 184 -6.04 7.58 -15.87
C PRO A 184 -6.46 6.74 -14.65
N ARG A 185 -7.55 7.12 -14.00
CA ARG A 185 -8.06 6.45 -12.78
C ARG A 185 -8.19 4.93 -12.95
N ALA A 186 -8.67 4.46 -14.11
CA ALA A 186 -8.78 3.04 -14.42
C ALA A 186 -7.43 2.30 -14.35
N VAL A 187 -6.34 2.95 -14.79
CA VAL A 187 -4.98 2.42 -14.70
C VAL A 187 -4.53 2.37 -13.24
N CYS A 188 -4.78 3.42 -12.46
CA CYS A 188 -4.45 3.43 -11.03
C CYS A 188 -5.16 2.31 -10.26
N MET A 189 -6.46 2.10 -10.49
CA MET A 189 -7.22 1.03 -9.84
C MET A 189 -6.66 -0.36 -10.18
N ALA A 190 -6.29 -0.59 -11.45
CA ALA A 190 -5.66 -1.83 -11.86
C ALA A 190 -4.27 -2.03 -11.23
N ARG A 191 -3.50 -0.95 -11.05
CA ARG A 191 -2.20 -0.99 -10.35
C ARG A 191 -2.36 -1.35 -8.90
N ASP A 192 -3.35 -0.80 -8.22
CA ASP A 192 -3.61 -1.12 -6.82
C ASP A 192 -3.88 -2.60 -6.64
N ALA A 193 -4.75 -3.14 -7.48
CA ALA A 193 -5.07 -4.57 -7.51
C ALA A 193 -3.81 -5.41 -7.72
N LEU A 194 -2.96 -5.06 -8.69
CA LEU A 194 -1.75 -5.80 -9.01
C LEU A 194 -0.67 -5.70 -7.93
N ASN A 195 -0.47 -4.52 -7.34
CA ASN A 195 0.45 -4.31 -6.23
C ASN A 195 0.03 -5.11 -4.99
N TYR A 196 -1.27 -5.17 -4.72
CA TYR A 196 -1.80 -5.95 -3.62
C TYR A 196 -1.58 -7.45 -3.83
N ALA A 197 -1.96 -7.97 -5.00
CA ALA A 197 -1.72 -9.36 -5.37
C ALA A 197 -0.22 -9.72 -5.32
N GLN A 198 0.65 -8.88 -5.89
CA GLN A 198 2.10 -9.10 -5.92
C GLN A 198 2.72 -9.13 -4.52
N SER A 199 2.25 -8.28 -3.61
CA SER A 199 2.79 -8.22 -2.25
C SER A 199 2.26 -9.32 -1.32
N THR A 200 1.16 -10.01 -1.66
CA THR A 200 0.46 -10.93 -0.75
C THR A 200 0.31 -12.37 -1.24
N ALA A 201 0.35 -12.63 -2.55
CA ALA A 201 0.00 -13.95 -3.08
C ALA A 201 0.91 -15.09 -2.58
N LEU A 202 2.19 -14.80 -2.31
CA LEU A 202 3.10 -15.80 -1.74
C LEU A 202 2.65 -16.23 -0.34
N PHE A 203 2.11 -15.32 0.48
CA PHE A 203 1.59 -15.65 1.80
C PHE A 203 0.35 -16.56 1.69
N LEU A 204 -0.55 -16.26 0.76
CA LEU A 204 -1.73 -17.10 0.48
C LEU A 204 -1.31 -18.51 0.04
N GLN A 205 -0.31 -18.62 -0.83
CA GLN A 205 0.22 -19.91 -1.24
C GLN A 205 0.84 -20.68 -0.07
N GLN A 206 1.64 -20.01 0.77
CA GLN A 206 2.27 -20.61 1.95
C GLN A 206 1.25 -21.10 2.98
N ALA A 207 0.16 -20.36 3.17
CA ALA A 207 -0.91 -20.74 4.09
C ALA A 207 -1.89 -21.78 3.52
N GLY A 208 -1.79 -22.13 2.22
CA GLY A 208 -2.78 -22.99 1.55
C GLY A 208 -4.13 -22.30 1.28
N ALA A 209 -4.16 -20.97 1.27
CA ALA A 209 -5.37 -20.15 1.11
C ALA A 209 -5.60 -19.65 -0.33
N LEU A 210 -4.79 -20.11 -1.30
CA LEU A 210 -4.83 -19.58 -2.67
C LEU A 210 -6.18 -19.78 -3.37
N GLU A 211 -6.76 -20.98 -3.29
CA GLU A 211 -8.05 -21.29 -3.94
C GLU A 211 -9.23 -20.44 -3.44
N PRO A 212 -9.49 -20.32 -2.13
CA PRO A 212 -10.54 -19.42 -1.66
C PRO A 212 -10.22 -17.95 -1.97
N ALA A 213 -8.94 -17.54 -1.94
CA ALA A 213 -8.55 -16.19 -2.34
C ALA A 213 -8.82 -15.88 -3.81
N ARG A 214 -8.68 -16.86 -4.74
CA ARG A 214 -9.06 -16.69 -6.15
C ARG A 214 -10.53 -16.33 -6.32
N LYS A 215 -11.43 -16.97 -5.56
CA LYS A 215 -12.87 -16.70 -5.64
C LYS A 215 -13.17 -15.26 -5.20
N ALA A 216 -12.60 -14.83 -4.08
CA ALA A 216 -12.74 -13.46 -3.60
C ALA A 216 -12.09 -12.44 -4.55
N TRP A 217 -10.94 -12.77 -5.12
CA TRP A 217 -10.28 -11.96 -6.15
C TRP A 217 -11.19 -11.74 -7.36
N GLN A 218 -11.81 -12.80 -7.88
CA GLN A 218 -12.75 -12.69 -8.99
C GLN A 218 -13.92 -11.75 -8.65
N GLN A 219 -14.49 -11.86 -7.44
CA GLN A 219 -15.57 -10.98 -6.99
C GLN A 219 -15.13 -9.51 -6.95
N PHE A 220 -13.95 -9.24 -6.40
CA PHE A 220 -13.36 -7.90 -6.40
C PHE A 220 -13.17 -7.37 -7.83
N VAL A 221 -12.64 -8.18 -8.76
CA VAL A 221 -12.43 -7.77 -10.15
C VAL A 221 -13.76 -7.44 -10.85
N GLN A 222 -14.85 -8.13 -10.52
CA GLN A 222 -16.18 -7.83 -11.07
C GLN A 222 -16.78 -6.53 -10.54
N GLN A 223 -16.34 -6.05 -9.38
CA GLN A 223 -16.76 -4.79 -8.80
C GLN A 223 -15.96 -3.58 -9.33
N LEU A 224 -14.84 -3.82 -10.01
CA LEU A 224 -14.09 -2.76 -10.67
C LEU A 224 -14.90 -2.17 -11.83
N PRO A 225 -14.77 -0.86 -12.10
CA PRO A 225 -15.29 -0.26 -13.33
C PRO A 225 -14.78 -0.99 -14.57
N ALA A 226 -15.61 -1.09 -15.61
CA ALA A 226 -15.32 -1.87 -16.81
C ALA A 226 -13.95 -1.52 -17.44
N GLU A 227 -13.59 -0.24 -17.48
CA GLU A 227 -12.28 0.21 -17.98
C GLU A 227 -11.11 -0.30 -17.12
N ALA A 228 -11.24 -0.24 -15.79
CA ALA A 228 -10.20 -0.75 -14.87
C ALA A 228 -10.06 -2.27 -14.99
N ARG A 229 -11.18 -2.99 -15.09
CA ARG A 229 -11.19 -4.44 -15.33
C ARG A 229 -10.49 -4.80 -16.64
N GLN A 230 -10.79 -4.10 -17.74
CA GLN A 230 -10.12 -4.34 -19.02
C GLN A 230 -8.62 -4.06 -18.96
N VAL A 231 -8.19 -2.99 -18.27
CA VAL A 231 -6.76 -2.69 -18.07
C VAL A 231 -6.07 -3.81 -17.29
N LEU A 232 -6.70 -4.28 -16.21
CA LEU A 232 -6.21 -5.38 -15.39
C LEU A 232 -6.09 -6.68 -16.20
N GLU A 233 -7.16 -7.12 -16.87
CA GLU A 233 -7.19 -8.34 -17.68
C GLU A 233 -6.13 -8.32 -18.79
N ARG A 234 -6.02 -7.22 -19.54
CA ARG A 234 -4.99 -7.07 -20.58
C ARG A 234 -3.58 -7.17 -20.00
N THR A 235 -3.36 -6.59 -18.82
CA THR A 235 -2.05 -6.62 -18.15
C THR A 235 -1.71 -8.03 -17.69
N VAL A 236 -2.66 -8.73 -17.05
CA VAL A 236 -2.49 -10.13 -16.62
C VAL A 236 -2.22 -11.05 -17.81
N ASN A 237 -2.98 -10.91 -18.91
CA ASN A 237 -2.80 -11.72 -20.12
C ASN A 237 -1.42 -11.55 -20.75
N LYS A 238 -0.90 -10.31 -20.80
CA LYS A 238 0.45 -10.02 -21.29
C LYS A 238 1.54 -10.64 -20.42
N LEU A 239 1.27 -10.79 -19.12
CA LEU A 239 2.18 -11.43 -18.17
C LEU A 239 1.99 -12.95 -18.11
N SER A 240 1.15 -13.56 -18.96
CA SER A 240 0.90 -15.00 -18.94
C SER A 240 2.14 -15.86 -19.25
N TRP A 241 3.21 -15.27 -19.82
CA TRP A 241 4.49 -15.97 -20.00
C TRP A 241 5.16 -16.31 -18.66
N VAL A 242 4.82 -15.60 -17.58
CA VAL A 242 5.32 -15.85 -16.22
C VAL A 242 5.06 -17.30 -15.79
N ARG A 243 4.00 -17.95 -16.31
CA ARG A 243 3.69 -19.36 -16.05
C ARG A 243 4.84 -20.32 -16.41
N PHE A 244 5.71 -19.92 -17.34
CA PHE A 244 6.84 -20.71 -17.81
C PHE A 244 8.11 -20.49 -16.99
N LEU A 245 8.11 -19.55 -16.03
CA LEU A 245 9.24 -19.37 -15.13
C LEU A 245 9.42 -20.61 -14.23
N PRO A 246 10.66 -21.02 -13.92
CA PRO A 246 10.88 -22.24 -13.15
C PRO A 246 10.35 -22.08 -11.72
N ARG A 247 9.65 -23.10 -11.21
CA ARG A 247 9.18 -23.16 -9.81
C ARG A 247 10.25 -23.71 -8.87
N SER A 248 11.47 -23.19 -8.98
CA SER A 248 12.61 -23.66 -8.20
C SER A 248 12.82 -22.81 -6.95
N LYS A 249 13.03 -23.45 -5.79
CA LYS A 249 13.48 -22.77 -4.56
C LYS A 249 14.86 -22.12 -4.68
N ARG A 250 15.62 -22.44 -5.73
CA ARG A 250 16.91 -21.79 -6.04
C ARG A 250 16.74 -20.41 -6.67
N LEU A 251 15.55 -20.11 -7.21
CA LEU A 251 15.22 -18.78 -7.70
C LEU A 251 14.77 -17.96 -6.49
N GLY A 252 15.25 -16.72 -6.39
CA GLY A 252 15.03 -15.86 -5.23
C GLY A 252 13.55 -15.64 -4.92
N ARG A 253 13.27 -15.15 -3.70
CA ARG A 253 11.92 -14.90 -3.18
C ARG A 253 11.05 -14.07 -4.13
N ASP A 254 11.66 -13.19 -4.93
CA ASP A 254 10.93 -12.34 -5.89
C ASP A 254 10.35 -13.11 -7.08
N THR A 255 11.05 -14.12 -7.60
CA THR A 255 10.48 -14.98 -8.66
C THR A 255 9.28 -15.76 -8.12
N LEU A 256 9.36 -16.25 -6.88
CA LEU A 256 8.24 -16.95 -6.24
C LEU A 256 7.05 -16.03 -6.00
N ARG A 257 7.28 -14.76 -5.63
CA ARG A 257 6.20 -13.75 -5.51
C ARG A 257 5.49 -13.51 -6.84
N VAL A 258 6.25 -13.36 -7.92
CA VAL A 258 5.69 -13.12 -9.26
C VAL A 258 4.88 -14.33 -9.75
N LEU A 259 5.39 -15.55 -9.54
CA LEU A 259 4.66 -16.78 -9.83
C LEU A 259 3.38 -16.92 -9.02
N ALA A 260 3.45 -16.70 -7.70
CA ALA A 260 2.28 -16.78 -6.83
C ALA A 260 1.22 -15.73 -7.20
N ALA A 261 1.65 -14.52 -7.53
CA ALA A 261 0.76 -13.46 -8.00
C ALA A 261 0.11 -13.84 -9.33
N HIS A 262 0.88 -14.30 -10.30
CA HIS A 262 0.32 -14.81 -11.56
C HIS A 262 -0.70 -15.91 -11.30
N ASP A 263 -0.38 -16.87 -10.44
CA ASP A 263 -1.29 -17.94 -10.06
C ASP A 263 -2.59 -17.34 -9.50
N LEU A 264 -2.57 -16.47 -8.49
CA LEU A 264 -3.77 -15.79 -7.95
C LEU A 264 -4.59 -15.08 -9.04
N LEU A 265 -3.92 -14.36 -9.95
CA LEU A 265 -4.53 -13.48 -10.95
C LEU A 265 -5.17 -14.24 -12.13
N THR A 266 -4.63 -15.40 -12.50
CA THR A 266 -5.03 -16.15 -13.71
C THR A 266 -6.08 -17.22 -13.48
N ALA A 267 -6.86 -17.11 -12.40
CA ALA A 267 -7.95 -18.04 -12.08
C ALA A 267 -9.14 -18.02 -13.08
N THR A 268 -8.93 -17.57 -14.32
CA THR A 268 -9.90 -17.60 -15.39
C THR A 268 -9.43 -18.64 -16.41
N SER A 269 -9.79 -19.90 -16.18
CA SER A 269 -10.07 -20.98 -17.17
C SER A 269 -9.97 -22.35 -16.48
N LEU A 270 -11.03 -22.80 -15.81
CA LEU A 270 -11.36 -24.22 -15.66
C LEU A 270 -12.86 -24.30 -15.31
N SER A 271 -13.69 -23.83 -16.25
CA SER A 271 -15.09 -24.18 -16.31
C SER A 271 -15.38 -24.54 -17.76
N ALA A 272 -15.45 -25.86 -17.97
CA ALA A 272 -16.00 -26.66 -19.06
C ALA A 272 -15.82 -26.16 -20.51
#